data_AF-A0A0T9N5D0-F1
#
_entry.id   AF-A0A0T9N5D0-F1
#
_cell.length_a   1.000
_cell.length_b   1.000
_cell.length_c   1.000
_cell.angle_alpha   90.00
_cell.angle_beta   90.00
_cell.angle_gamma   90.00
#
_symmetry.space_group_name_H-M   'P 1'
#
loop_
_entity.id
_entity.type
_entity.pdbx_description
1 polymer ?
#
loop_
_entity_poly.entity_id
_entity_poly.type
_entity_poly.pdbx_seq_one_letter_code
_entity_poly.pdbx_strand_id
1 'polypeptide(L)'
;MSNNKLQLRHGRVTAPQTRGLVATDLGLIAEWENNEMEGGKNFPDLTGGSFPPPYEMDSWSNPPPPDGLILSGGHRGNREVVNFTDKEMQHKLRSIGHPNDNFTWPTIMVNPGSDLDIYWAVVA
;
A
#
# COMPACT_ATOMS: atom_id res chain seq x y z
N MET A 1 13.68 -30.71 17.30
CA MET A 1 14.01 -29.65 16.33
C MET A 1 12.98 -28.56 16.52
N SER A 2 13.34 -27.43 17.13
CA SER A 2 12.43 -26.30 17.28
C SER A 2 12.24 -25.65 15.90
N ASN A 3 11.05 -25.77 15.34
CA ASN A 3 10.63 -24.98 14.18
C ASN A 3 10.63 -23.51 14.59
N ASN A 4 11.76 -22.84 14.41
CA ASN A 4 11.87 -21.39 14.51
C ASN A 4 11.24 -20.83 13.23
N LYS A 5 9.90 -20.90 13.13
CA LYS A 5 9.18 -20.16 12.09
C LYS A 5 9.49 -18.70 12.35
N LEU A 6 10.29 -18.09 11.48
CA LEU A 6 10.47 -16.64 11.46
C LEU A 6 9.06 -16.03 11.48
N GLN A 7 8.75 -15.27 12.52
CA GLN A 7 7.48 -14.56 12.59
C GLN A 7 7.45 -13.58 11.42
N LEU A 8 6.45 -13.73 10.55
CA LEU A 8 6.23 -12.82 9.44
C LEU A 8 6.01 -11.42 10.02
N ARG A 9 6.74 -10.44 9.49
CA ARG A 9 6.59 -9.05 9.87
C ARG A 9 5.90 -8.31 8.74
N HIS A 10 4.99 -7.44 9.12
CA HIS A 10 4.24 -6.57 8.23
C HIS A 10 4.69 -5.13 8.47
N GLY A 11 4.39 -4.23 7.56
CA GLY A 11 4.83 -2.86 7.72
C GLY A 11 4.22 -1.90 6.75
N ARG A 12 4.28 -0.63 7.14
CA ARG A 12 3.82 0.50 6.34
C ARG A 12 4.77 1.67 6.52
N VAL A 13 4.76 2.56 5.54
CA VAL A 13 5.40 3.87 5.68
C VAL A 13 4.58 4.71 6.66
N THR A 14 5.27 5.32 7.64
CA THR A 14 4.69 6.22 8.64
C THR A 14 4.93 7.69 8.33
N ALA A 15 5.98 8.01 7.58
CA ALA A 15 6.25 9.35 7.06
C ALA A 15 7.05 9.26 5.74
N PRO A 16 6.74 10.08 4.72
CA PRO A 16 5.63 11.04 4.65
C PRO A 16 4.24 10.37 4.65
N GLN A 17 3.17 11.16 4.82
CA GLN A 17 1.81 10.64 4.90
C GLN A 17 1.44 9.94 3.58
N THR A 18 1.23 8.62 3.63
CA THR A 18 0.82 7.82 2.48
C THR A 18 -0.70 7.84 2.31
N ARG A 19 -1.19 7.42 1.14
CA ARG A 19 -2.63 7.20 0.95
C ARG A 19 -3.21 6.18 1.93
N GLY A 20 -2.45 5.15 2.30
CA GLY A 20 -2.84 4.19 3.32
C GLY A 20 -3.05 4.86 4.68
N LEU A 21 -2.14 5.75 5.10
CA LEU A 21 -2.31 6.54 6.32
C LEU A 21 -3.54 7.45 6.24
N VAL A 22 -3.73 8.19 5.15
CA VAL A 22 -4.92 9.04 4.96
C VAL A 22 -6.21 8.20 5.04
N ALA A 23 -6.25 7.03 4.41
CA ALA A 23 -7.41 6.14 4.48
C ALA A 23 -7.65 5.58 5.88
N THR A 24 -6.58 5.36 6.66
CA THR A 24 -6.66 4.95 8.07
C THR A 24 -7.20 6.08 8.93
N ASP A 25 -6.70 7.31 8.75
CA ASP A 25 -7.14 8.51 9.49
C ASP A 25 -8.61 8.85 9.23
N LEU A 26 -9.10 8.56 8.01
CA LEU A 26 -10.51 8.69 7.63
C LEU A 26 -11.39 7.52 8.11
N GLY A 27 -10.81 6.52 8.78
CA GLY A 27 -11.52 5.33 9.27
C GLY A 27 -12.05 4.41 8.17
N LEU A 28 -11.49 4.50 6.95
CA LEU A 28 -11.94 3.70 5.80
C LEU A 28 -11.28 2.32 5.75
N ILE A 29 -10.07 2.22 6.29
CA ILE A 29 -9.34 0.97 6.49
C ILE A 29 -8.80 0.93 7.92
N ALA A 30 -8.66 -0.26 8.46
CA ALA A 30 -7.99 -0.47 9.74
C ALA A 30 -6.46 -0.40 9.58
N GLU A 31 -5.77 -0.17 10.68
CA GLU A 31 -4.30 -0.12 10.69
C GLU A 31 -3.64 -1.42 10.19
N TRP A 32 -4.21 -2.57 10.55
CA TRP A 32 -3.72 -3.87 10.08
C TRP A 32 -3.88 -4.04 8.57
N GLU A 33 -4.97 -3.52 7.98
CA GLU A 33 -5.16 -3.53 6.53
C GLU A 33 -4.09 -2.67 5.82
N ASN A 34 -3.68 -1.56 6.45
CA ASN A 34 -2.62 -0.69 5.93
C ASN A 34 -1.22 -1.34 6.06
N ASN A 35 -1.00 -2.20 7.05
CA ASN A 35 0.23 -3.00 7.17
C ASN A 35 0.28 -4.17 6.18
N GLU A 36 -0.87 -4.57 5.64
CA GLU A 36 -1.03 -5.73 4.76
C GLU A 36 -1.48 -5.31 3.36
N MET A 37 -0.89 -4.25 2.80
CA MET A 37 -0.99 -3.97 1.36
C MET A 37 -0.02 -4.89 0.59
N GLU A 38 -0.14 -6.19 0.82
CA GLU A 38 0.81 -7.23 0.37
C GLU A 38 0.34 -7.91 -0.91
N GLY A 39 1.14 -7.80 -1.98
CA GLY A 39 0.88 -8.45 -3.27
C GLY A 39 2.09 -9.21 -3.80
N GLY A 40 1.98 -9.71 -5.04
CA GLY A 40 3.13 -10.26 -5.75
C GLY A 40 4.27 -9.23 -5.86
N LYS A 41 5.50 -9.69 -5.60
CA LYS A 41 6.75 -8.95 -5.78
C LYS A 41 7.10 -8.84 -7.27
N ASN A 42 8.13 -8.06 -7.62
CA ASN A 42 8.62 -7.84 -9.01
C ASN A 42 7.78 -6.90 -9.88
N PHE A 43 6.99 -5.98 -9.29
CA PHE A 43 6.46 -4.87 -10.08
C PHE A 43 7.62 -4.16 -10.83
N PRO A 44 7.53 -3.86 -12.14
CA PRO A 44 6.31 -3.77 -12.96
C PRO A 44 5.97 -5.01 -13.82
N ASP A 45 6.50 -6.19 -13.49
CA ASP A 45 6.18 -7.41 -14.24
C ASP A 45 4.67 -7.71 -14.21
N LEU A 46 4.16 -8.30 -15.29
CA LEU A 46 2.74 -8.70 -15.39
C LEU A 46 2.51 -10.17 -15.01
N THR A 47 3.59 -10.92 -14.79
CA THR A 47 3.56 -12.35 -14.43
C THR A 47 4.45 -12.60 -13.23
N GLY A 48 4.14 -13.64 -12.46
CA GLY A 48 5.04 -14.14 -11.41
C GLY A 48 6.31 -14.75 -12.00
N GLY A 49 7.34 -14.94 -11.18
CA GLY A 49 8.61 -15.49 -11.65
C GLY A 49 9.76 -15.37 -10.65
N SER A 50 10.93 -15.83 -11.09
CA SER A 50 12.19 -15.72 -10.35
C SER A 50 12.65 -14.27 -10.24
N PHE A 51 13.47 -13.98 -9.24
CA PHE A 51 14.17 -12.70 -9.14
C PHE A 51 15.36 -12.64 -10.11
N PRO A 52 15.74 -11.43 -10.57
CA PRO A 52 16.95 -11.26 -11.36
C PRO A 52 18.20 -11.52 -10.51
N PRO A 53 19.36 -11.76 -11.16
CA PRO A 53 20.64 -11.88 -10.47
C PRO A 53 20.92 -10.70 -9.52
N PRO A 54 21.50 -10.94 -8.32
CA PRO A 54 22.02 -12.21 -7.80
C PRO A 54 21.03 -12.96 -6.87
N TYR A 55 19.72 -12.72 -6.99
CA TYR A 55 18.70 -13.22 -6.05
C TYR A 55 17.90 -14.40 -6.60
N GLU A 56 18.42 -15.14 -7.58
CA GLU A 56 17.69 -16.19 -8.30
C GLU A 56 17.23 -17.36 -7.40
N MET A 57 17.84 -17.48 -6.21
CA MET A 57 17.50 -18.50 -5.21
C MET A 57 16.35 -18.08 -4.27
N ASP A 58 15.89 -16.82 -4.34
CA ASP A 58 14.74 -16.37 -3.57
C ASP A 58 13.44 -17.05 -4.05
N SER A 59 12.49 -17.22 -3.13
CA SER A 59 11.18 -17.77 -3.45
C SER A 59 10.51 -16.98 -4.56
N TRP A 60 10.09 -17.68 -5.62
CA TRP A 60 9.47 -17.05 -6.79
C TRP A 60 8.25 -16.21 -6.40
N SER A 61 8.08 -15.11 -7.12
CA SER A 61 6.96 -14.20 -6.90
C SER A 61 5.67 -14.75 -7.53
N ASN A 62 4.54 -14.49 -6.87
CA ASN A 62 3.23 -14.51 -7.51
C ASN A 62 3.10 -13.33 -8.50
N PRO A 63 2.10 -13.32 -9.41
CA PRO A 63 1.83 -12.16 -10.25
C PRO A 63 1.69 -10.87 -9.41
N PRO A 64 2.37 -9.78 -9.79
CA PRO A 64 2.23 -8.48 -9.12
C PRO A 64 0.80 -7.94 -9.14
N PRO A 65 0.48 -6.95 -8.29
CA PRO A 65 -0.78 -6.23 -8.35
C PRO A 65 -1.09 -5.70 -9.76
N PRO A 66 -2.27 -5.98 -10.33
CA PRO A 66 -2.65 -5.48 -11.64
C PRO A 66 -2.93 -3.97 -11.60
N ASP A 67 -2.99 -3.37 -12.79
CA ASP A 67 -3.41 -1.98 -12.97
C ASP A 67 -4.75 -1.70 -12.25
N GLY A 68 -4.81 -0.54 -11.58
CA GLY A 68 -5.96 -0.14 -10.77
C GLY A 68 -5.99 -0.73 -9.35
N LEU A 69 -5.11 -1.68 -9.00
CA LEU A 69 -4.98 -2.24 -7.65
C LEU A 69 -3.58 -2.16 -7.04
N ILE A 70 -2.68 -1.41 -7.68
CA ILE A 70 -1.27 -1.29 -7.27
C ILE A 70 -1.13 -0.80 -5.83
N LEU A 71 -1.85 0.26 -5.44
CA LEU A 71 -1.69 0.88 -4.12
C LEU A 71 -2.22 -0.01 -2.99
N SER A 72 -3.18 -0.89 -3.30
CA SER A 72 -3.74 -1.85 -2.36
C SER A 72 -2.97 -3.17 -2.28
N GLY A 73 -1.84 -3.32 -2.98
CA GLY A 73 -1.14 -4.60 -3.09
C GLY A 73 -1.97 -5.69 -3.80
N GLY A 74 -2.88 -5.30 -4.70
CA GLY A 74 -3.79 -6.25 -5.37
C GLY A 74 -5.04 -6.61 -4.56
N HIS A 75 -5.18 -6.13 -3.33
CA HIS A 75 -6.33 -6.42 -2.49
C HIS A 75 -7.61 -5.71 -2.94
N ARG A 76 -8.72 -6.43 -2.77
CA ARG A 76 -10.08 -5.95 -3.02
C ARG A 76 -10.83 -5.60 -1.73
N GLY A 77 -11.99 -4.96 -1.85
CA GLY A 77 -12.81 -4.56 -0.70
C GLY A 77 -12.39 -3.22 -0.09
N ASN A 78 -12.31 -3.13 1.24
CA ASN A 78 -12.01 -1.86 1.92
C ASN A 78 -10.69 -1.24 1.47
N ARG A 79 -9.66 -2.06 1.25
CA ARG A 79 -8.33 -1.62 0.79
C ARG A 79 -8.34 -0.97 -0.60
N GLU A 80 -9.36 -1.20 -1.42
CA GLU A 80 -9.42 -0.60 -2.76
C GLU A 80 -9.47 0.93 -2.73
N VAL A 81 -9.96 1.52 -1.63
CA VAL A 81 -10.12 2.98 -1.51
C VAL A 81 -8.80 3.74 -1.71
N VAL A 82 -7.64 3.12 -1.44
CA VAL A 82 -6.35 3.77 -1.65
C VAL A 82 -5.97 3.91 -3.13
N ASN A 83 -6.60 3.11 -4.01
CA ASN A 83 -6.46 3.22 -5.47
C ASN A 83 -7.35 4.29 -6.08
N PHE A 84 -8.35 4.78 -5.34
CA PHE A 84 -9.35 5.69 -5.88
C PHE A 84 -8.72 7.00 -6.36
N THR A 85 -9.27 7.53 -7.43
CA THR A 85 -9.12 8.93 -7.82
C THR A 85 -9.76 9.85 -6.78
N ASP A 86 -9.48 11.16 -6.85
CA ASP A 86 -10.14 12.16 -6.00
C ASP A 86 -11.66 12.06 -6.06
N LYS A 87 -12.22 11.88 -7.28
CA LYS A 87 -13.66 11.78 -7.51
C LYS A 87 -14.27 10.53 -6.88
N GLU A 88 -13.61 9.38 -7.01
CA GLU A 88 -14.08 8.12 -6.42
C GLU A 88 -14.00 8.17 -4.89
N MET A 89 -12.94 8.76 -4.35
CA MET A 89 -12.77 8.94 -2.91
C MET A 89 -13.81 9.92 -2.34
N GLN A 90 -14.04 11.04 -3.02
CA GLN A 90 -15.12 11.98 -2.72
C GLN A 90 -16.49 11.29 -2.73
N HIS A 91 -16.77 10.43 -3.70
CA HIS A 91 -17.99 9.64 -3.75
C HIS A 91 -18.09 8.66 -2.57
N LYS A 92 -17.00 7.95 -2.25
CA LYS A 92 -16.93 7.04 -1.10
C LYS A 92 -17.19 7.76 0.22
N LEU A 93 -16.59 8.93 0.42
CA LEU A 93 -16.79 9.74 1.62
C LEU A 93 -18.25 10.22 1.74
N ARG A 94 -18.85 10.71 0.65
CA ARG A 94 -20.28 11.08 0.63
C ARG A 94 -21.19 9.89 0.98
N SER A 95 -20.90 8.69 0.44
CA SER A 95 -21.75 7.51 0.67
C SER A 95 -21.76 7.00 2.10
N ILE A 96 -20.74 7.35 2.90
CA ILE A 96 -20.69 7.05 4.35
C ILE A 96 -21.08 8.25 5.23
N GLY A 97 -21.62 9.32 4.64
CA GLY A 97 -22.07 10.50 5.37
C GLY A 97 -20.95 11.43 5.85
N HIS A 98 -19.76 11.35 5.25
CA HIS A 98 -18.68 12.29 5.56
C HIS A 98 -19.06 13.69 5.05
N PRO A 99 -18.92 14.75 5.88
CA PRO A 99 -19.45 16.08 5.57
C PRO A 99 -18.67 16.81 4.48
N ASN A 100 -17.41 16.41 4.23
CA ASN A 100 -16.58 17.05 3.23
C ASN A 100 -16.86 16.48 1.84
N ASP A 101 -17.33 17.36 0.98
CA ASP A 101 -17.72 17.05 -0.37
C ASP A 101 -16.64 17.47 -1.37
N ASN A 102 -15.50 18.03 -0.95
CA ASN A 102 -14.36 18.36 -1.80
C ASN A 102 -13.09 17.67 -1.29
N PHE A 103 -12.92 16.40 -1.69
CA PHE A 103 -11.73 15.62 -1.34
C PHE A 103 -10.72 15.65 -2.48
N THR A 104 -9.46 15.87 -2.12
CA THR A 104 -8.29 15.64 -2.96
C THR A 104 -7.26 14.89 -2.12
N TRP A 105 -6.60 13.89 -2.69
CA TRP A 105 -5.50 13.22 -1.99
C TRP A 105 -4.43 14.25 -1.60
N PRO A 106 -4.03 14.31 -0.31
CA PRO A 106 -2.97 15.22 0.12
C PRO A 106 -1.69 14.97 -0.68
N THR A 107 -1.09 16.06 -1.15
CA THR A 107 0.21 16.03 -1.82
C THR A 107 1.28 16.58 -0.89
N ILE A 108 2.49 16.00 -0.98
CA ILE A 108 3.67 16.56 -0.34
C ILE A 108 4.39 17.44 -1.35
N MET A 109 4.72 18.67 -0.93
CA MET A 109 5.55 19.56 -1.73
C MET A 109 7.00 19.14 -1.59
N VAL A 110 7.67 18.88 -2.72
CA VAL A 110 9.08 18.49 -2.77
C VAL A 110 9.84 19.42 -3.71
N ASN A 111 11.12 19.66 -3.41
CA ASN A 111 12.01 20.40 -4.29
C ASN A 111 12.77 19.41 -5.19
N PRO A 112 12.90 19.66 -6.50
CA PRO A 112 13.70 18.80 -7.36
C PRO A 112 15.14 18.67 -6.84
N GLY A 113 15.61 17.43 -6.68
CA GLY A 113 16.96 17.13 -6.20
C GLY A 113 17.15 17.16 -4.69
N SER A 114 16.11 17.45 -3.88
CA SER A 114 16.20 17.32 -2.43
C SER A 114 16.05 15.87 -1.97
N ASP A 115 16.71 15.52 -0.89
CA ASP A 115 16.47 14.26 -0.19
C ASP A 115 15.05 14.22 0.39
N LEU A 116 14.44 13.03 0.38
CA LEU A 116 13.15 12.75 1.00
C LEU A 116 13.30 11.53 1.91
N ASP A 117 13.16 11.76 3.21
CA ASP A 117 13.24 10.69 4.20
C ASP A 117 11.95 9.85 4.20
N ILE A 118 12.11 8.52 4.18
CA ILE A 118 11.02 7.55 4.24
C ILE A 118 11.16 6.71 5.50
N TYR A 119 10.16 6.77 6.38
CA TYR A 119 10.15 6.07 7.66
C TYR A 119 9.16 4.91 7.61
N TRP A 120 9.59 3.74 8.07
CA TRP A 120 8.78 2.53 8.12
C TRP A 120 8.50 2.12 9.56
N ALA A 121 7.25 1.76 9.85
CA ALA A 121 6.92 0.94 11.01
C ALA A 121 6.92 -0.53 10.58
N VAL A 122 7.68 -1.35 11.29
CA VAL A 122 7.71 -2.81 11.10
C VAL A 122 7.10 -3.45 12.33
N VAL A 123 5.97 -4.12 12.14
CA VAL A 123 5.21 -4.82 13.18
C VAL A 123 5.22 -6.32 12.92
N ALA A 124 5.10 -7.12 13.98
CA ALA A 124 5.16 -8.58 13.92
C ALA A 124 3.77 -9.21 13.78
#